data_AF-A0A229HG49-F1
#
_entry.id   AF-A0A229HG49-F1
#
_cell.length_a   1.000
_cell.length_b   1.000
_cell.length_c   1.000
_cell.angle_alpha   90.00
_cell.angle_beta   90.00
_cell.angle_gamma   90.00
#
_symmetry.space_group_name_H-M   'P 1'
#
loop_
_entity.id
_entity.type
_entity.pdbx_description
1 polymer ?
#
loop_
_entity_poly.entity_id
_entity_poly.type
_entity_poly.pdbx_seq_one_letter_code
_entity_poly.pdbx_strand_id
1 'polypeptide(L)'
;MSILNEPQGADAATAQADELPVRRKQPGNVVVKWLTTTDHKTIGTLYLVTSFAFFCIGGLLALFMRAELARPGSQLMSNEQFN
;
A
#
# COMPACT_ATOMS: atom_id res chain seq x y z
N MET A 1 46.76 1.01 -51.10
CA MET A 1 46.62 1.32 -49.66
C MET A 1 45.20 1.82 -49.46
N SER A 2 44.17 0.99 -49.43
CA SER A 2 43.95 -0.16 -48.55
C SER A 2 43.84 0.28 -47.09
N ILE A 3 42.59 0.58 -46.69
CA ILE A 3 41.94 0.35 -45.38
C ILE A 3 42.76 0.73 -44.12
N LEU A 4 42.36 1.63 -43.22
CA LEU A 4 41.06 1.83 -42.59
C LEU A 4 40.95 3.23 -41.94
N ASN A 5 39.75 3.80 -42.05
CA ASN A 5 39.12 4.64 -41.05
C ASN A 5 38.65 3.75 -39.89
N GLU A 6 38.88 4.14 -38.63
CA GLU A 6 37.82 4.34 -37.63
C GLU A 6 38.40 4.53 -36.21
N PRO A 7 37.95 5.56 -35.46
CA PRO A 7 38.27 5.73 -34.04
C PRO A 7 37.39 4.83 -33.15
N GLN A 8 37.67 3.53 -33.08
CA GLN A 8 36.92 2.54 -32.27
C GLN A 8 37.12 2.65 -30.73
N GLY A 9 37.69 3.74 -30.22
CA GLY A 9 38.06 3.87 -28.80
C GLY A 9 37.09 4.67 -27.93
N ALA A 10 36.21 5.49 -28.51
CA ALA A 10 35.34 6.39 -27.75
C ALA A 10 33.96 5.79 -27.43
N ASP A 11 33.45 4.91 -28.28
CA ASP A 11 32.06 4.42 -28.20
C ASP A 11 31.88 3.26 -27.22
N ALA A 12 32.96 2.56 -26.87
CA ALA A 12 32.92 1.41 -25.96
C ALA A 12 32.65 1.81 -24.50
N ALA A 13 33.07 3.01 -24.08
CA ALA A 13 32.85 3.52 -22.72
C ALA A 13 31.42 4.04 -22.51
N THR A 14 30.75 4.51 -23.57
CA THR A 14 29.37 5.01 -23.52
C THR A 14 28.33 3.89 -23.58
N ALA A 15 28.66 2.73 -24.16
CA ALA A 15 27.74 1.60 -24.28
C ALA A 15 27.50 0.86 -22.97
N GLN A 16 28.47 0.85 -22.05
CA GLN A 16 28.36 0.09 -20.80
C GLN A 16 27.64 0.85 -19.67
N ALA A 17 27.46 2.17 -19.81
CA ALA A 17 26.75 2.99 -18.83
C ALA A 17 25.21 2.91 -18.94
N ASP A 18 24.68 2.34 -20.02
CA ASP A 18 23.24 2.34 -20.33
C ASP A 18 22.51 1.04 -19.95
N GLU A 19 23.22 0.02 -19.45
CA GLU A 19 22.63 -1.29 -19.10
C GLU A 19 22.23 -1.43 -17.63
N LEU A 20 21.74 -0.36 -16.99
CA LEU A 20 21.13 -0.52 -15.66
C LEU A 20 19.82 -1.31 -15.80
N PRO A 21 19.69 -2.53 -15.23
CA PRO A 21 18.45 -3.27 -15.33
C PRO A 21 17.35 -2.50 -14.60
N VAL A 22 16.44 -1.91 -15.37
CA VAL A 22 15.23 -1.25 -14.85
C VAL A 22 14.35 -2.34 -14.21
N ARG A 23 14.58 -2.60 -12.93
CA ARG A 23 13.81 -3.58 -12.16
C ARG A 23 12.38 -3.06 -12.01
N ARG A 24 11.53 -3.46 -12.96
CA ARG A 24 10.10 -3.16 -12.98
C ARG A 24 9.49 -3.65 -11.68
N LYS A 25 9.16 -2.73 -10.76
CA LYS A 25 8.45 -3.07 -9.52
C LYS A 25 7.07 -3.59 -9.89
N GLN A 26 6.90 -4.91 -9.85
CA GLN A 26 5.59 -5.52 -10.03
C GLN A 26 4.72 -5.16 -8.81
N PRO A 27 3.53 -4.58 -9.01
CA PRO A 27 2.70 -4.06 -7.91
C PRO A 27 2.21 -5.17 -6.96
N GLY A 28 2.10 -6.42 -7.44
CA GLY A 28 1.69 -7.57 -6.63
C GLY A 28 2.70 -7.99 -5.56
N ASN A 29 3.98 -7.65 -5.71
CA ASN A 29 5.01 -8.03 -4.73
C ASN A 29 4.84 -7.30 -3.39
N VAL A 30 4.12 -6.19 -3.32
CA VAL A 30 3.98 -5.42 -2.08
C VAL A 30 3.09 -6.14 -1.08
N VAL A 31 1.94 -6.67 -1.52
CA VAL A 31 1.01 -7.41 -0.66
C VAL A 31 1.64 -8.72 -0.18
N VAL A 32 2.30 -9.47 -1.08
CA VAL A 32 3.00 -10.71 -0.73
C VAL A 32 4.16 -10.43 0.24
N LYS A 33 4.94 -9.36 0.01
CA LYS A 33 6.02 -8.96 0.91
C LYS A 33 5.51 -8.54 2.29
N TRP A 34 4.34 -7.92 2.37
CA TRP A 34 3.72 -7.56 3.65
C TRP A 34 3.21 -8.80 4.39
N LEU A 35 2.60 -9.76 3.68
CA LEU A 35 2.07 -10.98 4.27
C LEU A 35 3.17 -11.94 4.75
N THR A 36 4.30 -11.99 4.04
CA THR A 36 5.44 -12.88 4.38
C THR A 36 6.54 -12.17 5.18
N THR A 37 6.30 -10.97 5.70
CA THR A 37 7.30 -10.20 6.45
C THR A 37 7.42 -10.69 7.90
N THR A 38 8.63 -10.78 8.43
CA THR A 38 8.91 -11.13 9.85
C THR A 38 9.39 -9.91 10.67
N ASP A 39 9.53 -8.75 10.04
CA ASP A 39 9.96 -7.52 10.70
C ASP A 39 8.87 -6.99 11.64
N HIS A 40 9.19 -6.86 12.92
CA HIS A 40 8.23 -6.46 13.97
C HIS A 40 7.74 -5.00 13.84
N LYS A 41 8.50 -4.12 13.16
CA LYS A 41 8.04 -2.74 12.89
C LYS A 41 6.96 -2.75 11.82
N THR A 42 7.15 -3.56 10.79
CA THR A 42 6.18 -3.73 9.70
C THR A 42 4.92 -4.43 10.20
N ILE A 43 5.07 -5.49 10.99
CA ILE A 43 3.94 -6.17 11.66
C ILE A 43 3.20 -5.17 12.56
N GLY A 44 3.92 -4.41 13.40
CA GLY A 44 3.32 -3.39 14.26
C GLY A 44 2.53 -2.33 13.47
N THR A 45 3.05 -1.88 12.33
CA THR A 45 2.36 -0.94 11.44
C THR A 45 1.08 -1.54 10.88
N LEU A 46 1.09 -2.81 10.50
CA LEU A 46 -0.09 -3.52 10.00
C LEU A 46 -1.19 -3.59 11.06
N TYR A 47 -0.83 -3.91 12.30
CA TYR A 47 -1.76 -3.92 13.43
C TYR A 47 -2.30 -2.53 13.74
N LEU A 48 -1.45 -1.49 13.71
CA LEU A 48 -1.89 -0.11 13.95
C LEU A 48 -2.90 0.33 12.89
N VAL A 49 -2.62 0.07 11.61
CA VAL A 49 -3.51 0.44 10.50
C VAL A 49 -4.83 -0.32 10.58
N THR A 50 -4.79 -1.63 10.80
CA THR A 50 -6.02 -2.45 10.87
C THR A 50 -6.86 -2.10 12.09
N SER A 51 -6.26 -2.00 13.29
CA SER A 51 -6.97 -1.61 14.51
C SER A 51 -7.55 -0.20 14.40
N PHE A 52 -6.83 0.76 13.83
CA PHE A 52 -7.33 2.11 13.61
C PHE A 52 -8.51 2.14 12.63
N ALA A 53 -8.45 1.34 11.55
CA ALA A 53 -9.56 1.22 10.62
C ALA A 53 -10.84 0.67 11.31
N PHE A 54 -10.71 -0.41 12.08
CA PHE A 54 -11.82 -0.94 12.86
C PHE A 54 -12.29 0.00 13.97
N PHE A 55 -11.39 0.77 14.58
CA PHE A 55 -11.73 1.80 15.54
C PHE A 55 -12.59 2.90 14.90
N CYS A 56 -12.26 3.35 13.69
CA CYS A 56 -13.10 4.31 12.98
C CYS A 56 -14.48 3.73 12.65
N ILE A 57 -14.54 2.50 12.14
CA ILE A 57 -15.81 1.83 11.81
C ILE A 57 -16.67 1.64 13.07
N GLY A 58 -16.10 1.07 14.14
CA GLY A 58 -16.79 0.88 15.42
C GLY A 58 -17.15 2.20 16.09
N GLY A 59 -16.31 3.22 15.98
CA GLY A 59 -16.57 4.57 16.48
C GLY A 59 -17.74 5.24 15.76
N LEU A 60 -17.85 5.07 14.44
CA LEU A 60 -19.01 5.53 13.67
C LEU A 60 -20.28 4.78 14.07
N LEU A 61 -20.22 3.45 14.20
CA LEU A 61 -21.35 2.64 14.70
C LEU A 61 -21.78 3.07 16.11
N ALA A 62 -20.82 3.34 17.00
CA ALA A 62 -21.10 3.86 18.33
C ALA A 62 -21.76 5.25 18.29
N LEU A 63 -21.35 6.10 17.36
CA LEU A 63 -21.99 7.40 17.16
C LEU A 63 -23.44 7.25 16.68
N PHE A 64 -23.73 6.30 15.79
CA PHE A 64 -25.10 5.99 15.36
C PHE A 64 -25.97 5.50 16.53
N MET A 65 -25.46 4.61 17.38
CA MET A 65 -26.17 4.20 18.60
C MET A 65 -26.45 5.38 19.52
N ARG A 66 -25.47 6.27 19.70
CA ARG A 66 -25.64 7.51 20.48
C ARG A 66 -26.67 8.45 19.86
N ALA A 67 -26.75 8.53 18.54
CA ALA A 67 -27.70 9.36 17.82
C ALA A 67 -29.14 8.86 17.98
N GLU A 68 -29.37 7.54 17.98
CA GLU A 68 -30.70 6.96 18.26
C GLU A 68 -31.21 7.32 19.66
N LEU A 69 -30.34 7.35 20.67
CA LEU A 69 -30.74 7.67 22.05
C LEU A 69 -30.91 9.19 22.30
N ALA A 70 -30.47 10.06 21.39
CA ALA A 70 -30.53 11.51 21.58
C ALA A 70 -31.96 12.08 21.55
N ARG A 71 -32.90 11.36 20.93
CA ARG A 71 -34.34 11.69 20.94
C ARG A 71 -35.14 10.41 21.12
N PRO A 72 -36.18 10.40 21.98
CA PRO A 72 -36.99 9.20 22.19
C PRO A 72 -37.80 8.87 20.93
N GLY A 73 -37.56 7.68 20.35
CA GLY A 73 -38.20 7.14 19.15
C GLY A 73 -37.16 6.60 18.16
N SER A 74 -37.43 5.46 17.52
CA SER A 74 -36.52 4.90 16.49
C SER A 74 -36.57 5.77 15.24
N GLN A 75 -35.44 6.39 14.85
CA GLN A 75 -35.43 7.33 13.73
C GLN A 75 -34.40 7.00 12.65
N LEU A 76 -33.28 6.33 12.99
CA LEU A 76 -32.22 5.97 12.04
C LEU A 76 -32.05 4.45 11.89
N MET A 77 -32.38 3.63 12.89
CA MET A 77 -32.21 2.17 12.84
C MET A 77 -33.46 1.41 13.32
N SER A 78 -33.75 0.30 12.64
CA SER A 78 -34.76 -0.67 13.08
C SER A 78 -34.27 -1.49 14.28
N ASN A 79 -35.20 -2.11 15.03
CA ASN A 79 -34.88 -2.86 16.25
C ASN A 79 -33.86 -4.00 16.00
N GLU A 80 -33.92 -4.62 14.83
CA GLU A 80 -33.02 -5.70 14.39
C GLU A 80 -31.61 -5.22 13.97
N GLN A 81 -31.42 -3.93 13.67
CA GLN A 81 -30.10 -3.38 13.37
C GLN A 81 -29.38 -2.92 14.64
N PHE A 82 -30.13 -2.56 15.68
CA PHE A 82 -29.59 -2.11 16.98
C PHE A 82 -29.13 -3.27 17.88
N ASN A 83 -29.77 -4.44 17.76
CA ASN A 83 -29.43 -5.66 18.51
C ASN A 83 -28.42 -6.53 17.77
#